data_AF-A0A928LS30-F1
#
_entry.id   AF-A0A928LS30-F1
#
_cell.length_a   1.000
_cell.length_b   1.000
_cell.length_c   1.000
_cell.angle_alpha   90.00
_cell.angle_beta   90.00
_cell.angle_gamma   90.00
#
_symmetry.space_group_name_H-M   'P 1'
#
loop_
_entity.id
_entity.type
_entity.pdbx_description
1 polymer ?
#
loop_
_entity_poly.entity_id
_entity_poly.type
_entity_poly.pdbx_seq_one_letter_code
_entity_poly.pdbx_strand_id
1 'polypeptide(L)'
;MPYLSREQLEQIADGVIHQYKTALVPEKHLCYNVDPTELASLLGYTVDYQYLTKDGSVLGKTASGKMWITVYDSDKTEILYELDNRTRMTRKVTVDS
;
A
#
# COMPACT_ATOMS: atom_id res chain seq x y z
N MET A 1 33.52 18.15 -9.39
CA MET A 1 32.06 18.31 -9.56
C MET A 1 31.56 18.95 -8.28
N PRO A 2 30.80 20.05 -8.30
CA PRO A 2 30.25 20.60 -7.06
C PRO A 2 29.26 19.58 -6.48
N TYR A 3 29.58 19.05 -5.31
CA TYR A 3 28.74 18.11 -4.57
C TYR A 3 27.86 18.93 -3.64
N LEU A 4 26.56 18.66 -3.66
CA LEU A 4 25.64 19.26 -2.70
C LEU A 4 25.86 18.62 -1.33
N SER A 5 25.91 19.46 -0.29
CA SER A 5 25.88 18.95 1.08
C SER A 5 24.52 18.31 1.35
N ARG A 6 24.45 17.47 2.38
CA ARG A 6 23.19 16.87 2.84
C ARG A 6 22.13 17.93 3.13
N GLU A 7 22.51 19.02 3.78
CA GLU A 7 21.60 20.14 4.08
C GLU A 7 21.03 20.76 2.81
N GLN A 8 21.86 20.92 1.77
CA GLN A 8 21.39 21.46 0.49
C GLN A 8 20.41 20.51 -0.20
N LEU A 9 20.63 19.19 -0.10
CA LEU A 9 19.68 18.20 -0.62
C LEU A 9 18.35 18.22 0.16
N GLU A 10 18.41 18.36 1.49
CA GLU A 10 17.21 18.45 2.34
C GLU A 10 16.43 19.74 2.04
N GLN A 11 17.10 20.88 1.86
CA GLN A 11 16.45 22.14 1.46
C GLN A 11 15.76 22.04 0.09
N ILE A 12 16.38 21.34 -0.87
CA ILE A 12 15.77 21.08 -2.18
C ILE A 12 14.54 20.17 -2.02
N ALA A 13 14.66 19.10 -1.22
CA ALA A 13 13.55 18.19 -0.96
C ALA A 13 12.36 18.91 -0.31
N ASP A 14 12.60 19.74 0.70
CA ASP A 14 11.58 20.54 1.35
C ASP A 14 10.92 21.53 0.39
N GLY A 15 11.70 22.18 -0.48
CA GLY A 15 11.19 23.06 -1.52
C GLY A 15 10.26 22.34 -2.50
N VAL A 16 10.65 21.14 -2.96
CA VAL A 16 9.84 20.30 -3.86
C VAL A 16 8.56 19.82 -3.17
N ILE A 17 8.66 19.36 -1.92
CA ILE A 17 7.49 18.91 -1.12
C ILE A 17 6.53 20.08 -0.89
N HIS A 18 7.05 21.26 -0.57
CA HIS A 18 6.23 22.45 -0.36
C HIS A 18 5.50 22.85 -1.65
N GLN A 19 6.20 22.93 -2.78
CA GLN A 19 5.58 23.24 -4.07
C GLN A 19 4.55 22.20 -4.48
N TYR A 20 4.82 20.90 -4.28
CA TYR A 20 3.86 19.83 -4.54
C TYR A 20 2.61 19.98 -3.68
N LYS A 21 2.77 20.23 -2.37
CA LYS A 21 1.63 20.46 -1.46
C LYS A 21 0.83 21.69 -1.88
N THR A 22 1.49 22.80 -2.18
CA THR A 22 0.81 24.05 -2.55
C THR A 22 0.12 23.95 -3.92
N ALA A 23 0.67 23.20 -4.88
CA ALA A 23 0.10 23.07 -6.22
C ALA A 23 -0.99 21.99 -6.32
N LEU A 24 -0.86 20.88 -5.58
CA LEU A 24 -1.76 19.72 -5.69
C LEU A 24 -2.71 19.53 -4.51
N VAL A 25 -2.54 20.24 -3.41
CA VAL A 25 -3.44 20.18 -2.24
C VAL A 25 -4.21 21.50 -2.15
N PRO A 26 -5.43 21.58 -2.71
CA PRO A 26 -6.28 22.76 -2.52
C PRO A 26 -6.51 23.00 -1.03
N GLU A 27 -6.38 24.24 -0.56
CA GLU A 27 -6.50 24.69 0.84
C GLU A 27 -7.79 24.26 1.58
N LYS A 28 -8.75 23.66 0.87
CA LYS A 28 -10.08 23.26 1.38
C LYS A 28 -10.52 21.87 0.91
N HIS A 29 -9.62 20.89 0.82
CA HIS A 29 -10.12 19.51 0.82
C HIS A 29 -10.51 19.14 2.25
N LEU A 30 -11.81 18.92 2.44
CA LEU A 30 -12.28 17.91 3.40
C LEU A 30 -11.46 16.66 3.09
N CYS A 31 -10.53 16.31 3.97
CA CYS A 31 -9.84 15.02 3.92
C CYS A 31 -10.91 13.96 4.14
N TYR A 32 -11.63 13.60 3.09
CA TYR A 32 -12.48 12.42 3.13
C TYR A 32 -11.52 11.25 3.30
N ASN A 33 -11.61 10.58 4.45
CA ASN A 33 -10.99 9.28 4.59
C ASN A 33 -11.64 8.39 3.54
N VAL A 34 -10.91 8.13 2.47
CA VAL A 34 -11.34 7.17 1.46
C VAL A 34 -10.98 5.80 2.02
N ASP A 35 -11.99 5.01 2.37
CA ASP A 35 -11.77 3.62 2.74
C ASP A 35 -11.21 2.89 1.50
N PRO A 36 -9.99 2.34 1.57
CA PRO A 36 -9.37 1.66 0.43
C PRO A 36 -10.17 0.42 0.00
N THR A 37 -10.95 -0.19 0.90
CA THR A 37 -11.83 -1.34 0.63
C THR A 37 -13.05 -0.92 -0.18
N GLU A 38 -13.68 0.20 0.18
CA GLU A 38 -14.81 0.76 -0.56
C GLU A 38 -14.36 1.23 -1.95
N LEU A 39 -13.21 1.89 -2.04
CA LEU A 39 -12.64 2.32 -3.31
C LEU A 39 -12.31 1.14 -4.22
N ALA A 40 -11.69 0.08 -3.67
CA ALA A 40 -11.41 -1.13 -4.44
C ALA A 40 -12.71 -1.76 -4.97
N SER A 41 -13.74 -1.85 -4.14
CA SER A 41 -15.05 -2.38 -4.54
C SER A 41 -15.69 -1.55 -5.66
N LEU A 42 -15.64 -0.22 -5.56
CA LEU A 42 -16.15 0.69 -6.60
C LEU A 42 -15.43 0.51 -7.95
N LEU A 43 -14.13 0.23 -7.90
CA LEU A 43 -13.30 -0.03 -9.07
C LEU A 43 -13.41 -1.48 -9.59
N GLY A 44 -14.23 -2.32 -8.95
CA GLY A 44 -14.42 -3.73 -9.31
C GLY A 44 -13.26 -4.64 -8.92
N TYR A 45 -12.45 -4.22 -7.94
CA TYR A 45 -11.40 -5.03 -7.32
C TYR A 45 -11.91 -5.67 -6.03
N THR A 46 -11.40 -6.88 -5.75
CA THR A 46 -11.60 -7.59 -4.49
C THR A 46 -10.38 -7.38 -3.60
N VAL A 47 -10.59 -7.11 -2.31
CA VAL A 47 -9.49 -7.00 -1.33
C VAL A 47 -9.60 -8.15 -0.34
N ASP A 48 -8.56 -9.00 -0.32
CA ASP A 48 -8.49 -10.12 0.60
C ASP A 48 -7.36 -9.90 1.61
N TYR A 49 -7.56 -10.42 2.83
CA TYR A 49 -6.66 -10.22 3.96
C TYR A 49 -6.01 -11.52 4.40
N GLN A 50 -4.71 -11.66 4.13
CA GLN A 50 -3.95 -12.88 4.47
C GLN A 50 -2.52 -12.56 4.89
N TYR A 51 -1.90 -13.45 5.68
CA TYR A 51 -0.49 -13.33 6.01
C TYR A 51 0.35 -13.81 4.82
N LEU A 52 1.12 -12.91 4.21
CA LEU A 52 1.95 -13.23 3.05
C LEU A 52 3.30 -13.86 3.43
N THR A 53 3.74 -13.64 4.67
CA THR A 53 4.94 -14.24 5.26
C THR A 53 4.70 -14.56 6.74
N LYS A 54 5.41 -15.55 7.29
CA LYS A 54 5.29 -15.97 8.71
C LYS A 54 5.66 -14.85 9.70
N ASP A 55 6.57 -13.98 9.27
CA ASP A 55 7.09 -12.83 10.01
C ASP A 55 6.31 -11.53 9.75
N GLY A 56 5.40 -11.52 8.77
CA GLY A 56 4.56 -10.36 8.43
C GLY A 56 5.31 -9.19 7.78
N SER A 57 6.53 -9.42 7.26
CA SER A 57 7.35 -8.42 6.58
C SER A 57 6.74 -7.95 5.26
N VAL A 58 5.97 -8.80 4.58
CA VAL A 58 5.28 -8.44 3.35
C VAL A 58 3.86 -7.96 3.65
N LEU A 59 3.57 -6.71 3.28
CA LEU A 59 2.31 -6.03 3.59
C LEU A 59 1.24 -6.17 2.51
N GLY A 60 1.63 -6.51 1.28
CA GLY A 60 0.69 -6.71 0.19
C GLY A 60 1.34 -7.39 -1.02
N LYS A 61 0.51 -8.07 -1.82
CA LYS A 61 0.94 -8.71 -3.07
C LYS A 61 -0.14 -8.51 -4.13
N THR A 62 0.31 -8.13 -5.32
CA THR A 62 -0.57 -7.93 -6.48
C THR A 62 -0.03 -8.74 -7.65
N ALA A 63 -0.93 -9.17 -8.53
CA ALA A 63 -0.58 -9.87 -9.76
C ALA A 63 -1.16 -9.12 -10.97
N SER A 64 -0.43 -9.22 -12.10
CA SER A 64 -0.85 -8.74 -13.43
C SER A 64 -1.29 -9.89 -14.35
N GLY A 65 -1.38 -11.11 -13.82
CA GLY A 65 -2.10 -12.25 -14.40
C GLY A 65 -2.53 -13.25 -13.31
N LYS A 66 -3.12 -14.38 -13.73
CA LYS A 66 -3.39 -15.49 -12.80
C LYS A 66 -2.09 -16.08 -12.28
N MET A 67 -1.92 -16.10 -10.96
CA MET A 67 -0.79 -16.77 -10.32
C MET A 67 -1.15 -17.40 -9.00
N TRP A 68 -0.48 -18.50 -8.68
CA TRP A 68 -0.55 -19.14 -7.38
C TRP A 68 0.50 -18.54 -6.45
N ILE A 69 0.06 -18.14 -5.26
CA ILE A 69 0.95 -17.65 -4.21
C ILE A 69 0.76 -18.48 -2.95
N THR A 70 1.85 -18.69 -2.21
CA THR A 70 1.77 -19.25 -0.87
C THR A 70 1.39 -18.14 0.09
N VAL A 71 0.36 -18.40 0.89
CA VAL A 71 -0.10 -17.55 1.98
C VAL A 71 -0.17 -18.35 3.26
N TYR A 72 -0.28 -17.67 4.40
CA TYR A 72 -0.32 -18.28 5.72
C TYR A 72 -1.64 -17.98 6.40
N ASP A 73 -2.24 -19.01 6.98
CA ASP A 73 -3.43 -18.86 7.82
C ASP A 73 -3.08 -18.37 9.24
N SER A 74 -4.09 -18.13 10.08
CA SER A 74 -3.90 -17.77 11.50
C SER A 74 -3.00 -18.76 12.25
N ASP A 75 -3.05 -20.05 11.88
CA ASP A 75 -2.25 -21.12 12.47
C ASP A 75 -0.86 -21.25 11.83
N LYS A 76 -0.47 -20.30 10.96
CA LYS A 76 0.78 -20.29 10.17
C LYS A 76 0.93 -21.48 9.23
N THR A 77 -0.16 -22.17 8.92
CA THR A 77 -0.20 -23.23 7.91
C THR A 77 -0.11 -22.61 6.51
N GLU A 78 0.67 -23.23 5.65
CA GLU A 78 0.85 -22.81 4.26
C GLU A 78 -0.35 -23.22 3.42
N ILE A 79 -0.96 -22.25 2.74
CA ILE A 79 -2.09 -22.44 1.84
C ILE A 79 -1.72 -21.86 0.48
N LEU A 80 -2.10 -22.54 -0.60
CA LEU A 80 -2.00 -22.01 -1.95
C LEU A 80 -3.24 -21.18 -2.27
N TYR A 81 -3.02 -19.94 -2.69
CA TYR A 81 -4.08 -19.00 -3.04
C TYR A 81 -3.90 -18.54 -4.50
N GLU A 82 -4.98 -18.60 -5.29
CA GLU A 82 -4.99 -18.10 -6.67
C GLU A 82 -5.26 -16.59 -6.66
N LEU A 83 -4.26 -15.79 -7.00
CA LEU A 83 -4.50 -14.38 -7.32
C LEU A 83 -4.97 -14.27 -8.76
N ASP A 84 -6.15 -13.70 -8.94
CA ASP A 84 -6.61 -13.22 -10.23
C ASP A 84 -6.27 -11.73 -10.41
N ASN A 85 -6.44 -11.23 -11.64
CA ASN A 85 -6.15 -9.82 -11.97
C ASN A 85 -7.07 -8.80 -11.30
N ARG A 86 -8.01 -9.25 -10.47
CA ARG A 86 -8.99 -8.42 -9.79
C ARG A 86 -8.79 -8.42 -8.28
N THR A 87 -7.99 -9.34 -7.75
CA THR A 87 -7.76 -9.46 -6.32
C THR A 87 -6.49 -8.74 -5.90
N ARG A 88 -6.62 -7.91 -4.87
CA ARG A 88 -5.51 -7.23 -4.19
C ARG A 88 -5.38 -7.84 -2.80
N MET A 89 -4.28 -8.53 -2.55
CA MET A 89 -4.04 -9.16 -1.26
C MET A 89 -3.29 -8.21 -0.35
N THR A 90 -3.84 -7.97 0.83
CA THR A 90 -3.27 -7.09 1.85
C THR A 90 -3.07 -7.86 3.16
N ARG A 91 -2.12 -7.45 3.99
CA ARG A 91 -1.97 -8.01 5.33
C ARG A 91 -3.20 -7.70 6.19
N LYS A 92 -3.69 -8.69 6.95
CA LYS A 92 -4.62 -8.47 8.05
C LYS A 92 -3.89 -7.77 9.21
N VAL A 93 -4.26 -6.52 9.49
CA VAL A 93 -3.83 -5.82 10.71
C VAL A 93 -4.89 -6.12 11.77
N THR A 94 -4.58 -7.00 12.71
CA THR A 94 -5.41 -7.11 13.92
C THR A 94 -5.16 -5.83 14.72
N VAL A 95 -6.11 -4.90 14.69
CA VAL A 95 -6.17 -3.82 15.66
C VAL A 95 -6.77 -4.46 16.91
N ASP A 96 -5.92 -4.91 17.82
CA ASP A 96 -6.37 -5.29 19.16
C ASP A 96 -7.02 -4.05 19.79
N SER A 97 -8.32 -4.16 20.08
CA SER A 97 -9.15 -3.12 20.71
C SER A 97 -9.01 -3.13 22.22
#